data_AF-A0A352B164-F1
#
_entry.id   AF-A0A352B164-F1
#
_cell.length_a   1.000
_cell.length_b   1.000
_cell.length_c   1.000
_cell.angle_alpha   90.00
_cell.angle_beta   90.00
_cell.angle_gamma   90.00
#
_symmetry.space_group_name_H-M   'P 1'
#
loop_
_entity.id
_entity.type
_entity.pdbx_description
1 polymer ?
#
loop_
_entity_poly.entity_id
_entity_poly.type
_entity_poly.pdbx_seq_one_letter_code
_entity_poly.pdbx_strand_id
1 'polypeptide(L)'
;LDLSPIFAAKDIITSESQYQTKEQDHQLDEHFDYPLLDQASAALKEGKPVLIEKKINNTMQAIGTMFGNELTKRWGEQGLEPGTLRLNLSGSAGQSFGAFVPRGMEINVQGDCNDYVGKGLSGGVISVRPSESAGFIAAENVIAGNVIGYGATSGKIFLNGVVGERFMVRNSGAIAVAEGVGDHALEYMTGGRAVILGKTGINLGAGMSGGIAYVYKLSEARVNREALQLGEISLSALESAEQQELLSILEEHVDRTGSPLGAKILENFDSEVKNFVRVLPRDYARVVGIQQEALETGIALDGEEVWTQILEVTNG
;
A
#
# COMPACT_ATOMS: atom_id res chain seq x y z
N LEU A 1 33.96 -22.94 -26.39
CA LEU A 1 32.72 -23.22 -25.63
C LEU A 1 32.10 -24.46 -26.22
N ASP A 2 31.70 -25.41 -25.37
CA ASP A 2 30.92 -26.56 -25.80
C ASP A 2 29.45 -26.26 -25.53
N LEU A 3 28.67 -26.13 -26.62
CA LEU A 3 27.24 -25.87 -26.57
C LEU A 3 26.41 -27.14 -26.80
N SER A 4 27.06 -28.31 -26.90
CA SER A 4 26.38 -29.61 -27.06
C SER A 4 25.30 -29.85 -26.00
N PRO A 5 25.46 -29.44 -24.72
CA PRO A 5 24.39 -29.57 -23.72
C PRO A 5 23.13 -28.74 -24.01
N ILE A 6 23.24 -27.66 -24.80
CA ILE A 6 22.12 -26.79 -25.19
C ILE A 6 21.40 -27.36 -26.42
N PHE A 7 22.15 -27.93 -27.37
CA PHE A 7 21.61 -28.49 -28.60
C PHE A 7 21.24 -29.98 -28.50
N ALA A 8 21.52 -30.62 -27.36
CA ALA A 8 21.13 -32.00 -27.11
C ALA A 8 19.60 -32.11 -27.12
N ALA A 9 19.05 -32.64 -28.21
CA ALA A 9 17.68 -33.10 -28.24
C ALA A 9 17.55 -34.28 -27.27
N LYS A 10 16.77 -34.12 -26.21
CA LYS A 10 16.44 -35.23 -25.32
C LYS A 10 15.41 -36.09 -26.05
N ASP A 11 15.63 -37.39 -26.14
CA ASP A 11 14.59 -38.32 -26.61
C ASP A 11 13.43 -38.26 -25.61
N ILE A 12 12.37 -37.53 -25.96
CA ILE A 12 11.18 -37.38 -25.13
C ILE A 12 10.32 -38.63 -25.32
N ILE A 13 10.58 -39.66 -24.51
CA ILE A 13 9.72 -40.84 -24.41
C ILE A 13 8.52 -40.48 -23.53
N THR A 14 7.42 -40.05 -24.17
CA THR A 14 6.15 -39.78 -23.51
C THR A 14 5.00 -40.27 -24.37
N SER A 15 3.91 -40.71 -23.74
CA SER A 15 2.64 -41.01 -24.42
C SER A 15 1.80 -39.75 -24.66
N GLU A 16 2.26 -38.58 -24.21
CA GLU A 16 1.59 -37.30 -24.40
C GLU A 16 1.99 -36.62 -25.72
N SER A 17 1.13 -35.75 -26.24
CA SER A 17 1.42 -34.99 -27.45
C SER A 17 2.57 -34.01 -27.23
N GLN A 18 3.49 -33.94 -28.19
CA GLN A 18 4.57 -32.93 -28.22
C GLN A 18 4.11 -31.58 -28.78
N TYR A 19 2.83 -31.49 -29.18
CA TYR A 19 2.17 -30.25 -29.63
C TYR A 19 1.11 -29.80 -28.62
N GLN A 20 0.83 -28.49 -28.58
CA GLN A 20 -0.23 -27.95 -27.76
C GLN A 20 -1.58 -28.56 -28.18
N THR A 21 -2.15 -29.36 -27.28
CA THR A 21 -3.39 -30.15 -27.52
C THR A 21 -4.46 -29.92 -26.46
N LYS A 22 -4.14 -29.13 -25.44
CA LYS A 22 -5.05 -28.75 -24.35
C LYS A 22 -4.88 -27.27 -24.06
N GLU A 23 -5.98 -26.61 -23.74
CA GLU A 23 -5.96 -25.26 -23.17
C GLU A 23 -5.60 -25.33 -21.69
N GLN A 24 -5.14 -24.22 -21.13
CA GLN A 24 -4.87 -24.09 -19.71
C GLN A 24 -6.16 -23.73 -18.99
N ASP A 25 -6.61 -24.60 -18.09
CA ASP A 25 -7.69 -24.28 -17.16
C ASP A 25 -7.08 -23.79 -15.85
N HIS A 26 -7.36 -22.52 -15.53
CA HIS A 26 -6.88 -21.85 -14.31
C HIS A 26 -7.95 -21.81 -13.21
N GLN A 27 -9.11 -22.44 -13.42
CA GLN A 27 -10.21 -22.52 -12.44
C GLN A 27 -10.64 -21.12 -11.93
N LEU A 28 -10.61 -20.13 -12.82
CA LEU A 28 -10.96 -18.74 -12.47
C LEU A 28 -12.43 -18.61 -12.03
N ASP A 29 -13.29 -19.52 -12.49
CA ASP A 29 -14.69 -19.61 -12.13
C ASP A 29 -14.91 -20.04 -10.66
N GLU A 30 -13.93 -20.70 -10.04
CA GLU A 30 -13.95 -21.06 -8.62
C GLU A 30 -13.44 -19.92 -7.71
N HIS A 31 -12.85 -18.87 -8.28
CA HIS A 31 -12.32 -17.73 -7.52
C HIS A 31 -13.44 -16.92 -6.85
N PHE A 32 -13.18 -16.36 -5.66
CA PHE A 32 -14.16 -15.60 -4.87
C PHE A 32 -14.88 -14.48 -5.67
N ASP A 33 -14.13 -13.71 -6.44
CA ASP A 33 -14.67 -12.58 -7.21
C ASP A 33 -15.60 -13.01 -8.35
N TYR A 34 -15.33 -14.16 -9.00
CA TYR A 34 -15.99 -14.55 -10.25
C TYR A 34 -17.52 -14.66 -10.15
N PRO A 35 -18.11 -15.42 -9.20
CA PRO A 35 -19.56 -15.51 -9.05
C PRO A 35 -20.21 -14.20 -8.58
N LEU A 36 -19.41 -13.21 -8.19
CA LEU A 36 -19.87 -11.90 -7.71
C LEU A 36 -19.79 -10.81 -8.79
N LEU A 37 -19.20 -11.10 -9.97
CA LEU A 37 -19.12 -10.15 -11.09
C LEU A 37 -20.52 -9.67 -11.55
N ASP A 38 -21.51 -10.55 -11.52
CA ASP A 38 -22.89 -10.20 -11.85
C ASP A 38 -23.50 -9.25 -10.81
N GLN A 39 -23.20 -9.44 -9.51
CA GLN A 39 -23.65 -8.54 -8.45
C GLN A 39 -22.96 -7.17 -8.57
N ALA A 40 -21.69 -7.14 -8.97
CA ALA A 40 -20.91 -5.92 -9.18
C ALA A 40 -21.23 -5.21 -10.50
N SER A 41 -22.06 -5.80 -11.39
CA SER A 41 -22.20 -5.35 -12.78
C SER A 41 -22.65 -3.90 -12.93
N ALA A 42 -23.56 -3.43 -12.07
CA ALA A 42 -24.02 -2.05 -12.11
C ALA A 42 -22.91 -1.03 -11.80
N ALA A 43 -21.99 -1.36 -10.89
CA ALA A 43 -20.81 -0.54 -10.64
C ALA A 43 -19.81 -0.65 -11.79
N LEU A 44 -19.46 -1.88 -12.20
CA LEU A 44 -18.42 -2.12 -13.18
C LEU A 44 -18.76 -1.61 -14.58
N LYS A 45 -20.03 -1.71 -15.01
CA LYS A 45 -20.45 -1.34 -16.37
C LYS A 45 -21.04 0.06 -16.48
N GLU A 46 -21.75 0.51 -15.44
CA GLU A 46 -22.54 1.75 -15.46
C GLU A 46 -22.03 2.83 -14.48
N GLY A 47 -21.08 2.49 -13.59
CA GLY A 47 -20.58 3.44 -12.60
C GLY A 47 -21.58 3.75 -11.47
N LYS A 48 -22.56 2.87 -11.25
CA LYS A 48 -23.56 3.05 -10.17
C LYS A 48 -23.06 2.44 -8.85
N PRO A 49 -23.32 3.08 -7.69
CA PRO A 49 -22.91 2.52 -6.40
C PRO A 49 -23.45 1.11 -6.16
N VAL A 50 -22.57 0.19 -5.76
CA VAL A 50 -22.88 -1.19 -5.36
C VAL A 50 -22.16 -1.52 -4.06
N LEU A 51 -22.88 -2.16 -3.13
CA LEU A 51 -22.33 -2.74 -1.92
C LEU A 51 -22.48 -4.27 -1.98
N ILE A 52 -21.40 -5.00 -1.70
CA ILE A 52 -21.39 -6.44 -1.55
C ILE A 52 -20.91 -6.79 -0.15
N GLU A 53 -21.69 -7.63 0.54
CA GLU A 53 -21.37 -8.08 1.90
C GLU A 53 -21.19 -9.60 1.92
N LYS A 54 -20.02 -10.09 2.36
CA LYS A 54 -19.69 -11.53 2.33
C LYS A 54 -18.79 -11.95 3.48
N LYS A 55 -18.91 -13.23 3.86
CA LYS A 55 -17.92 -13.90 4.71
C LYS A 55 -16.76 -14.41 3.87
N ILE A 56 -15.56 -14.32 4.41
CA ILE A 56 -14.32 -14.76 3.76
C ILE A 56 -13.53 -15.70 4.67
N ASN A 57 -12.59 -16.43 4.08
CA ASN A 57 -11.63 -17.26 4.80
C ASN A 57 -10.27 -17.22 4.09
N ASN A 58 -9.25 -17.75 4.75
CA ASN A 58 -7.86 -17.61 4.31
C ASN A 58 -7.52 -18.34 2.99
N THR A 59 -8.39 -19.20 2.47
CA THR A 59 -8.20 -19.83 1.16
C THR A 59 -8.66 -18.92 0.02
N MET A 60 -9.47 -17.89 0.32
CA MET A 60 -9.90 -16.89 -0.65
C MET A 60 -8.80 -15.84 -0.83
N GLN A 61 -7.96 -16.06 -1.82
CA GLN A 61 -6.84 -15.20 -2.19
C GLN A 61 -7.29 -14.15 -3.20
N ALA A 62 -6.48 -13.10 -3.39
CA ALA A 62 -6.63 -12.12 -4.47
C ALA A 62 -8.01 -11.44 -4.60
N ILE A 63 -8.81 -11.43 -3.53
CA ILE A 63 -10.13 -10.79 -3.49
C ILE A 63 -10.01 -9.33 -3.95
N GLY A 64 -10.87 -8.92 -4.87
CA GLY A 64 -10.84 -7.58 -5.46
C GLY A 64 -10.17 -7.51 -6.82
N THR A 65 -9.25 -8.43 -7.13
CA THR A 65 -8.39 -8.31 -8.32
C THR A 65 -9.20 -8.43 -9.61
N MET A 66 -10.18 -9.35 -9.70
CA MET A 66 -10.99 -9.50 -10.91
C MET A 66 -11.92 -8.30 -11.10
N PHE A 67 -12.52 -7.79 -10.02
CA PHE A 67 -13.31 -6.57 -10.08
C PHE A 67 -12.48 -5.38 -10.56
N GLY A 68 -11.24 -5.24 -10.04
CA GLY A 68 -10.31 -4.21 -10.46
C GLY A 68 -9.94 -4.31 -11.94
N ASN A 69 -9.76 -5.53 -12.45
CA ASN A 69 -9.52 -5.79 -13.86
C ASN A 69 -10.70 -5.36 -14.74
N GLU A 70 -11.92 -5.78 -14.39
CA GLU A 70 -13.14 -5.42 -15.14
C GLU A 70 -13.43 -3.91 -15.09
N LEU A 71 -13.22 -3.27 -13.94
CA LEU A 71 -13.32 -1.82 -13.80
C LEU A 71 -12.30 -1.13 -14.71
N THR A 72 -11.03 -1.54 -14.65
CA THR A 72 -9.94 -0.93 -15.44
C THR A 72 -10.16 -1.11 -16.94
N LYS A 73 -10.62 -2.28 -17.40
CA LYS A 73 -10.95 -2.51 -18.83
C LYS A 73 -11.99 -1.51 -19.35
N ARG A 74 -12.91 -1.08 -18.47
CA ARG A 74 -14.02 -0.20 -18.84
C ARG A 74 -13.71 1.28 -18.67
N TRP A 75 -13.09 1.67 -17.56
CA TRP A 75 -12.94 3.07 -17.14
C TRP A 75 -11.49 3.58 -17.24
N GLY A 76 -10.54 2.68 -17.52
CA GLY A 76 -9.12 3.02 -17.62
C GLY A 76 -8.56 3.58 -16.32
N GLU A 77 -7.51 4.40 -16.45
CA GLU A 77 -6.79 5.00 -15.33
C GLU A 77 -7.64 5.96 -14.48
N GLN A 78 -8.61 6.65 -15.08
CA GLN A 78 -9.48 7.60 -14.37
C GLN A 78 -10.36 6.91 -13.32
N GLY A 79 -10.65 5.63 -13.53
CA GLY A 79 -11.47 4.81 -12.65
C GLY A 79 -12.86 5.40 -12.43
N LEU A 80 -13.39 5.20 -11.23
CA LEU A 80 -14.69 5.71 -10.79
C LEU A 80 -14.54 6.56 -9.53
N GLU A 81 -15.62 7.22 -9.11
CA GLU A 81 -15.64 7.89 -7.82
C GLU A 81 -15.37 6.88 -6.67
N PRO A 82 -14.55 7.24 -5.67
CA PRO A 82 -14.19 6.33 -4.59
C PRO A 82 -15.41 5.69 -3.91
N GLY A 83 -15.38 4.37 -3.74
CA GLY A 83 -16.47 3.61 -3.10
C GLY A 83 -17.67 3.32 -4.01
N THR A 84 -17.57 3.56 -5.33
CA THR A 84 -18.61 3.12 -6.28
C THR A 84 -18.84 1.61 -6.22
N LEU A 85 -17.78 0.81 -6.06
CA LEU A 85 -17.91 -0.59 -5.67
C LEU A 85 -17.33 -0.78 -4.26
N ARG A 86 -18.20 -1.07 -3.29
CA ARG A 86 -17.81 -1.35 -1.92
C ARG A 86 -17.96 -2.83 -1.59
N LEU A 87 -16.91 -3.42 -1.03
CA LEU A 87 -16.92 -4.77 -0.47
C LEU A 87 -16.77 -4.66 1.05
N ASN A 88 -17.78 -5.10 1.80
CA ASN A 88 -17.68 -5.24 3.25
C ASN A 88 -17.59 -6.72 3.59
N LEU A 89 -16.45 -7.13 4.10
CA LEU A 89 -16.10 -8.53 4.29
C LEU A 89 -15.85 -8.84 5.75
N SER A 90 -16.19 -10.05 6.18
CA SER A 90 -15.95 -10.51 7.55
C SER A 90 -15.24 -11.87 7.57
N GLY A 91 -14.16 -11.99 8.34
CA GLY A 91 -13.33 -13.20 8.43
C GLY A 91 -11.87 -12.91 8.15
N SER A 92 -11.11 -13.95 7.80
CA SER A 92 -9.67 -13.85 7.51
C SER A 92 -9.44 -13.87 6.00
N ALA A 93 -8.81 -12.85 5.43
CA ALA A 93 -8.51 -12.81 4.00
C ALA A 93 -7.24 -13.61 3.65
N GLY A 94 -7.27 -14.31 2.50
CA GLY A 94 -6.09 -14.95 1.95
C GLY A 94 -5.05 -13.95 1.42
N GLN A 95 -4.00 -14.53 0.85
CA GLN A 95 -2.87 -13.80 0.25
C GLN A 95 -3.31 -12.84 -0.85
N SER A 96 -2.58 -11.73 -1.03
CA SER A 96 -2.81 -10.74 -2.10
C SER A 96 -4.19 -10.07 -2.06
N PHE A 97 -4.77 -9.93 -0.87
CA PHE A 97 -6.03 -9.24 -0.68
C PHE A 97 -5.99 -7.81 -1.22
N GLY A 98 -6.93 -7.46 -2.11
CA GLY A 98 -7.00 -6.13 -2.73
C GLY A 98 -5.81 -5.81 -3.64
N ALA A 99 -5.18 -6.81 -4.25
CA ALA A 99 -4.11 -6.58 -5.22
C ALA A 99 -4.64 -5.85 -6.48
N PHE A 100 -3.86 -4.86 -6.95
CA PHE A 100 -4.12 -4.08 -8.16
C PHE A 100 -5.49 -3.39 -8.22
N VAL A 101 -6.06 -3.07 -7.05
CA VAL A 101 -7.38 -2.44 -6.96
C VAL A 101 -7.30 -0.96 -7.38
N PRO A 102 -8.04 -0.55 -8.42
CA PRO A 102 -8.00 0.81 -8.97
C PRO A 102 -8.91 1.78 -8.20
N ARG A 103 -8.81 3.07 -8.55
CA ARG A 103 -9.74 4.11 -8.10
C ARG A 103 -11.19 3.73 -8.43
N GLY A 104 -12.07 3.84 -7.45
CA GLY A 104 -13.49 3.49 -7.57
C GLY A 104 -13.93 2.37 -6.65
N MET A 105 -12.98 1.60 -6.14
CA MET A 105 -13.23 0.49 -5.22
C MET A 105 -12.85 0.81 -3.78
N GLU A 106 -13.67 0.34 -2.85
CA GLU A 106 -13.42 0.35 -1.41
C GLU A 106 -13.63 -1.05 -0.85
N ILE A 107 -12.61 -1.62 -0.20
CA ILE A 107 -12.65 -2.98 0.32
C ILE A 107 -12.33 -2.96 1.81
N ASN A 108 -13.31 -3.33 2.62
CA ASN A 108 -13.26 -3.27 4.07
C ASN A 108 -13.33 -4.69 4.66
N VAL A 109 -12.43 -5.01 5.60
CA VAL A 109 -12.42 -6.29 6.31
C VAL A 109 -12.60 -6.08 7.80
N GLN A 110 -13.58 -6.77 8.35
CA GLN A 110 -13.71 -7.02 9.78
C GLN A 110 -13.15 -8.42 10.09
N GLY A 111 -11.93 -8.46 10.62
CA GLY A 111 -11.16 -9.69 10.83
C GLY A 111 -9.67 -9.42 10.64
N ASP A 112 -9.00 -10.24 9.85
CA ASP A 112 -7.55 -10.17 9.59
C ASP A 112 -7.22 -10.48 8.13
N CYS A 113 -5.98 -10.24 7.73
CA CYS A 113 -5.48 -10.55 6.39
C CYS A 113 -4.12 -11.27 6.44
N ASN A 114 -3.83 -12.08 5.43
CA ASN A 114 -2.50 -12.63 5.21
C ASN A 114 -1.57 -11.62 4.49
N ASP A 115 -0.47 -12.09 3.87
CA ASP A 115 0.52 -11.22 3.22
C ASP A 115 0.00 -10.55 1.93
N TYR A 116 0.73 -9.54 1.46
CA TYR A 116 0.51 -8.84 0.20
C TYR A 116 -0.79 -8.04 0.09
N VAL A 117 -1.37 -7.60 1.22
CA VAL A 117 -2.52 -6.68 1.21
C VAL A 117 -2.18 -5.44 0.37
N GLY A 118 -3.02 -5.13 -0.61
CA GLY A 118 -2.82 -3.96 -1.48
C GLY A 118 -1.57 -4.03 -2.36
N LYS A 119 -1.09 -5.23 -2.71
CA LYS A 119 -0.01 -5.39 -3.69
C LYS A 119 -0.35 -4.66 -4.98
N GLY A 120 0.51 -3.74 -5.41
CA GLY A 120 0.31 -2.93 -6.61
C GLY A 120 -0.96 -2.09 -6.60
N LEU A 121 -1.42 -1.65 -5.42
CA LEU A 121 -2.61 -0.78 -5.29
C LEU A 121 -2.49 0.44 -6.22
N SER A 122 -3.58 0.74 -6.93
CA SER A 122 -3.61 1.69 -8.03
C SER A 122 -4.79 2.67 -7.94
N GLY A 123 -5.14 3.07 -6.71
CA GLY A 123 -6.12 4.13 -6.44
C GLY A 123 -7.30 3.70 -5.58
N GLY A 124 -7.45 2.41 -5.32
CA GLY A 124 -8.47 1.89 -4.41
C GLY A 124 -8.23 2.25 -2.96
N VAL A 125 -9.23 1.97 -2.12
CA VAL A 125 -9.12 2.10 -0.67
C VAL A 125 -9.33 0.75 0.00
N ILE A 126 -8.42 0.38 0.90
CA ILE A 126 -8.48 -0.85 1.69
C ILE A 126 -8.50 -0.47 3.17
N SER A 127 -9.41 -1.06 3.94
CA SER A 127 -9.37 -0.98 5.40
C SER A 127 -9.48 -2.36 6.04
N VAL A 128 -8.70 -2.59 7.10
CA VAL A 128 -8.74 -3.82 7.89
C VAL A 128 -8.80 -3.45 9.35
N ARG A 129 -9.80 -4.00 10.06
CA ARG A 129 -9.97 -3.83 11.50
C ARG A 129 -10.37 -5.15 12.16
N PRO A 130 -10.05 -5.34 13.44
CA PRO A 130 -10.50 -6.52 14.18
C PRO A 130 -12.03 -6.64 14.20
N SER A 131 -12.51 -7.85 14.51
CA SER A 131 -13.92 -8.02 14.89
C SER A 131 -14.30 -7.11 16.05
N GLU A 132 -15.53 -6.60 16.05
CA GLU A 132 -16.07 -5.83 17.20
C GLU A 132 -16.10 -6.68 18.49
N SER A 133 -16.16 -8.00 18.34
CA SER A 133 -16.11 -8.95 19.45
C SER A 133 -14.68 -9.31 19.90
N ALA A 134 -13.64 -8.69 19.32
CA ALA A 134 -12.26 -8.98 19.68
C ALA A 134 -11.98 -8.51 21.12
N GLY A 135 -11.47 -9.41 21.96
CA GLY A 135 -11.13 -9.13 23.37
C GLY A 135 -9.70 -8.63 23.59
N PHE A 136 -8.98 -8.26 22.53
CA PHE A 136 -7.57 -7.87 22.57
C PHE A 136 -7.35 -6.44 22.07
N ILE A 137 -6.22 -5.85 22.44
CA ILE A 137 -5.81 -4.51 21.98
C ILE A 137 -5.23 -4.63 20.58
N ALA A 138 -5.86 -3.98 19.60
CA ALA A 138 -5.46 -4.06 18.19
C ALA A 138 -4.00 -3.64 17.95
N ALA A 139 -3.57 -2.52 18.55
CA ALA A 139 -2.20 -1.98 18.46
C ALA A 139 -1.09 -2.93 18.96
N GLU A 140 -1.44 -4.02 19.66
CA GLU A 140 -0.50 -5.00 20.20
C GLU A 140 -0.56 -6.35 19.46
N ASN A 141 -1.43 -6.49 18.46
CA ASN A 141 -1.72 -7.76 17.80
C ASN A 141 -1.60 -7.64 16.27
N VAL A 142 -1.19 -8.73 15.62
CA VAL A 142 -1.01 -8.77 14.17
C VAL A 142 -2.38 -8.80 13.49
N ILE A 143 -2.61 -7.86 12.57
CA ILE A 143 -3.83 -7.73 11.77
C ILE A 143 -3.62 -8.10 10.30
N ALA A 144 -2.39 -7.92 9.79
CA ALA A 144 -2.02 -8.29 8.43
C ALA A 144 -0.60 -8.85 8.36
N GLY A 145 -0.33 -9.67 7.35
CA GLY A 145 0.97 -10.29 7.13
C GLY A 145 2.05 -9.32 6.62
N ASN A 146 2.95 -9.85 5.80
CA ASN A 146 4.13 -9.17 5.27
C ASN A 146 3.84 -8.48 3.93
N VAL A 147 4.78 -7.64 3.49
CA VAL A 147 4.86 -7.12 2.11
C VAL A 147 3.59 -6.36 1.70
N ILE A 148 3.03 -5.63 2.65
CA ILE A 148 1.83 -4.80 2.49
C ILE A 148 2.15 -3.64 1.54
N GLY A 149 1.25 -3.35 0.60
CA GLY A 149 1.36 -2.21 -0.31
C GLY A 149 2.53 -2.31 -1.30
N TYR A 150 3.02 -3.53 -1.57
CA TYR A 150 4.17 -3.73 -2.44
C TYR A 150 4.00 -3.09 -3.81
N GLY A 151 4.84 -2.11 -4.14
CA GLY A 151 4.80 -1.46 -5.45
C GLY A 151 3.54 -0.65 -5.71
N ALA A 152 2.78 -0.28 -4.66
CA ALA A 152 1.59 0.54 -4.81
C ALA A 152 1.93 1.91 -5.41
N THR A 153 1.11 2.37 -6.36
CA THR A 153 1.33 3.63 -7.09
C THR A 153 0.36 4.73 -6.67
N SER A 154 -0.81 4.37 -6.17
CA SER A 154 -1.79 5.30 -5.60
C SER A 154 -2.83 4.54 -4.77
N GLY A 155 -3.71 5.28 -4.09
CA GLY A 155 -4.74 4.69 -3.22
C GLY A 155 -4.36 4.73 -1.74
N LYS A 156 -5.19 4.11 -0.91
CA LYS A 156 -5.08 4.20 0.55
C LYS A 156 -5.24 2.85 1.25
N ILE A 157 -4.44 2.58 2.27
CA ILE A 157 -4.50 1.35 3.10
C ILE A 157 -4.57 1.74 4.58
N PHE A 158 -5.59 1.30 5.31
CA PHE A 158 -5.77 1.62 6.73
C PHE A 158 -5.88 0.33 7.56
N LEU A 159 -4.92 0.11 8.47
CA LEU A 159 -4.79 -1.15 9.21
C LEU A 159 -4.79 -0.87 10.71
N ASN A 160 -5.89 -1.24 11.38
CA ASN A 160 -6.02 -1.15 12.84
C ASN A 160 -5.36 -2.38 13.48
N GLY A 161 -4.05 -2.31 13.62
CA GLY A 161 -3.20 -3.32 14.26
C GLY A 161 -1.78 -3.37 13.71
N VAL A 162 -1.01 -4.34 14.19
CA VAL A 162 0.40 -4.56 13.79
C VAL A 162 0.46 -5.34 12.48
N VAL A 163 1.40 -5.00 11.61
CA VAL A 163 1.68 -5.76 10.39
C VAL A 163 3.06 -6.41 10.43
N GLY A 164 3.27 -7.40 9.55
CA GLY A 164 4.54 -8.08 9.40
C GLY A 164 5.65 -7.21 8.79
N GLU A 165 6.65 -7.89 8.21
CA GLU A 165 7.81 -7.27 7.61
C GLU A 165 7.49 -6.57 6.28
N ARG A 166 8.38 -5.68 5.85
CA ARG A 166 8.35 -5.02 4.53
C ARG A 166 7.05 -4.26 4.24
N PHE A 167 6.51 -3.60 5.26
CA PHE A 167 5.40 -2.67 5.10
C PHE A 167 5.76 -1.56 4.11
N MET A 168 4.93 -1.36 3.08
CA MET A 168 5.08 -0.37 2.00
C MET A 168 6.41 -0.46 1.25
N VAL A 169 6.96 -1.68 1.11
CA VAL A 169 8.13 -1.92 0.27
C VAL A 169 7.87 -1.48 -1.17
N ARG A 170 8.76 -0.69 -1.75
CA ARG A 170 8.61 -0.11 -3.10
C ARG A 170 7.35 0.72 -3.33
N ASN A 171 6.72 1.24 -2.27
CA ASN A 171 5.62 2.19 -2.43
C ASN A 171 6.08 3.41 -3.25
N SER A 172 5.29 3.77 -4.25
CA SER A 172 5.58 4.86 -5.19
C SER A 172 4.53 5.96 -5.16
N GLY A 173 3.47 5.85 -4.35
CA GLY A 173 2.45 6.91 -4.29
C GLY A 173 1.22 6.64 -3.45
N ALA A 174 1.06 5.46 -2.84
CA ALA A 174 -0.06 5.19 -1.95
C ALA A 174 0.15 5.79 -0.55
N ILE A 175 -0.97 5.99 0.15
CA ILE A 175 -1.01 6.39 1.56
C ILE A 175 -1.32 5.15 2.40
N ALA A 176 -0.59 4.92 3.48
CA ALA A 176 -0.90 3.81 4.37
C ALA A 176 -0.74 4.14 5.84
N VAL A 177 -1.58 3.54 6.70
CA VAL A 177 -1.52 3.64 8.16
C VAL A 177 -1.51 2.24 8.77
N ALA A 178 -0.57 1.99 9.69
CA ALA A 178 -0.51 0.79 10.51
C ALA A 178 -0.17 1.13 11.97
N GLU A 179 -0.62 0.31 12.93
CA GLU A 179 -0.40 0.55 14.36
C GLU A 179 0.89 -0.10 14.90
N GLY A 180 1.65 -0.73 14.02
CA GLY A 180 2.99 -1.26 14.27
C GLY A 180 3.45 -2.01 13.03
N VAL A 181 4.76 -2.11 12.83
CA VAL A 181 5.33 -2.76 11.64
C VAL A 181 6.52 -3.64 12.04
N GLY A 182 6.74 -4.73 11.30
CA GLY A 182 7.93 -5.56 11.41
C GLY A 182 9.19 -4.93 10.82
N ASP A 183 10.18 -5.77 10.51
CA ASP A 183 11.46 -5.34 9.95
C ASP A 183 11.32 -4.85 8.50
N HIS A 184 12.28 -4.04 8.05
CA HIS A 184 12.38 -3.58 6.66
C HIS A 184 11.18 -2.76 6.17
N ALA A 185 10.44 -2.11 7.06
CA ALA A 185 9.41 -1.17 6.65
C ALA A 185 9.99 -0.06 5.78
N LEU A 186 9.26 0.33 4.74
CA LEU A 186 9.59 1.39 3.78
C LEU A 186 10.81 1.10 2.89
N GLU A 187 11.25 -0.16 2.83
CA GLU A 187 12.36 -0.57 1.99
C GLU A 187 12.09 -0.20 0.52
N TYR A 188 13.03 0.50 -0.12
CA TYR A 188 12.93 0.97 -1.51
C TYR A 188 11.70 1.84 -1.83
N MET A 189 11.08 2.48 -0.84
CA MET A 189 9.96 3.40 -1.09
C MET A 189 10.45 4.65 -1.85
N THR A 190 9.73 5.01 -2.91
CA THR A 190 10.05 6.08 -3.87
C THR A 190 8.99 7.19 -3.91
N GLY A 191 7.86 7.01 -3.24
CA GLY A 191 6.78 8.00 -3.18
C GLY A 191 5.64 7.57 -2.26
N GLY A 192 4.70 8.48 -2.02
CA GLY A 192 3.54 8.24 -1.15
C GLY A 192 3.76 8.67 0.30
N ARG A 193 2.79 8.31 1.17
CA ARG A 193 2.83 8.61 2.61
C ARG A 193 2.68 7.34 3.43
N ALA A 194 3.48 7.19 4.49
CA ALA A 194 3.34 6.08 5.42
C ALA A 194 3.23 6.59 6.86
N VAL A 195 2.21 6.17 7.60
CA VAL A 195 2.02 6.51 9.01
C VAL A 195 2.12 5.25 9.85
N ILE A 196 3.01 5.27 10.83
CA ILE A 196 3.22 4.14 11.74
C ILE A 196 2.97 4.63 13.17
N LEU A 197 1.87 4.17 13.78
CA LEU A 197 1.41 4.65 15.09
C LEU A 197 2.06 3.94 16.29
N GLY A 198 2.86 2.90 16.03
CA GLY A 198 3.50 2.12 17.07
C GLY A 198 4.93 1.72 16.73
N LYS A 199 5.36 0.59 17.31
CA LYS A 199 6.75 0.14 17.19
C LYS A 199 7.08 -0.27 15.75
N THR A 200 8.33 -0.07 15.38
CA THR A 200 8.91 -0.57 14.14
C THR A 200 9.91 -1.69 14.43
N GLY A 201 10.07 -2.60 13.49
CA GLY A 201 11.22 -3.49 13.41
C GLY A 201 12.52 -2.74 13.08
N ILE A 202 13.57 -3.48 12.74
CA ILE A 202 14.87 -2.93 12.33
C ILE A 202 14.92 -2.58 10.84
N ASN A 203 15.97 -1.85 10.46
CA ASN A 203 16.30 -1.56 9.08
C ASN A 203 15.23 -0.74 8.33
N LEU A 204 14.50 0.11 9.05
CA LEU A 204 13.48 0.98 8.48
C LEU A 204 14.09 1.93 7.44
N GLY A 205 13.43 2.07 6.29
CA GLY A 205 13.80 2.99 5.23
C GLY A 205 15.02 2.58 4.39
N ALA A 206 15.49 1.33 4.46
CA ALA A 206 16.63 0.91 3.66
C ALA A 206 16.37 1.12 2.15
N GLY A 207 17.23 1.89 1.47
CA GLY A 207 17.06 2.23 0.05
C GLY A 207 15.85 3.12 -0.27
N MET A 208 15.21 3.72 0.74
CA MET A 208 14.12 4.68 0.54
C MET A 208 14.67 5.94 -0.15
N SER A 209 14.12 6.28 -1.31
CA SER A 209 14.55 7.40 -2.13
C SER A 209 13.45 8.44 -2.37
N GLY A 210 12.20 8.18 -1.95
CA GLY A 210 11.14 9.18 -2.00
C GLY A 210 9.91 8.90 -1.16
N GLY A 211 9.03 9.90 -1.08
CA GLY A 211 7.88 9.93 -0.18
C GLY A 211 8.25 10.35 1.25
N ILE A 212 7.24 10.40 2.12
CA ILE A 212 7.38 10.84 3.52
C ILE A 212 6.78 9.79 4.44
N ALA A 213 7.45 9.51 5.56
CA ALA A 213 6.85 8.72 6.63
C ALA A 213 6.79 9.46 7.96
N TYR A 214 5.67 9.28 8.67
CA TYR A 214 5.43 9.81 10.00
C TYR A 214 5.39 8.65 10.99
N VAL A 215 6.40 8.56 11.85
CA VAL A 215 6.55 7.43 12.77
C VAL A 215 6.46 7.90 14.21
N TYR A 216 5.47 7.40 14.93
CA TYR A 216 5.24 7.75 16.32
C TYR A 216 6.30 7.13 17.23
N LYS A 217 7.00 7.97 17.99
CA LYS A 217 8.06 7.59 18.95
C LYS A 217 9.16 6.72 18.31
N LEU A 218 9.59 7.09 17.10
CA LEU A 218 10.66 6.39 16.39
C LEU A 218 11.97 6.40 17.19
N SER A 219 12.58 5.22 17.29
CA SER A 219 13.95 5.07 17.78
C SER A 219 14.92 5.09 16.59
N GLU A 220 15.89 6.00 16.59
CA GLU A 220 16.94 6.08 15.55
C GLU A 220 17.66 4.73 15.33
N ALA A 221 17.88 3.95 16.39
CA ALA A 221 18.51 2.62 16.31
C ALA A 221 17.72 1.58 15.48
N ARG A 222 16.46 1.87 15.10
CA ARG A 222 15.62 1.03 14.25
C ARG A 222 15.68 1.41 12.77
N VAL A 223 16.17 2.60 12.47
CA VAL A 223 16.36 3.08 11.10
C VAL A 223 17.61 2.43 10.50
N ASN A 224 17.63 2.24 9.17
CA ASN A 224 18.81 1.75 8.49
C ASN A 224 20.03 2.63 8.83
N ARG A 225 21.04 2.00 9.42
CA ARG A 225 22.23 2.70 9.93
C ARG A 225 23.05 3.34 8.81
N GLU A 226 23.19 2.66 7.68
CA GLU A 226 23.98 3.15 6.55
C GLU A 226 23.32 4.37 5.90
N ALA A 227 22.01 4.31 5.67
CA ALA A 227 21.20 5.42 5.16
C ALA A 227 21.28 6.66 6.06
N LEU A 228 21.30 6.49 7.38
CA LEU A 228 21.53 7.60 8.31
C LEU A 228 22.97 8.13 8.23
N GLN A 229 23.97 7.25 8.21
CA GLN A 229 25.38 7.63 8.18
C GLN A 229 25.78 8.35 6.88
N LEU A 230 25.21 7.94 5.76
CA LEU A 230 25.39 8.55 4.45
C LEU A 230 24.47 9.76 4.22
N GLY A 231 23.56 10.05 5.17
CA GLY A 231 22.58 11.11 5.07
C GLY A 231 21.58 10.91 3.93
N GLU A 232 21.32 9.67 3.53
CA GLU A 232 20.29 9.31 2.55
C GLU A 232 18.89 9.48 3.15
N ILE A 233 18.75 9.25 4.46
CA ILE A 233 17.55 9.53 5.23
C ILE A 233 17.87 10.58 6.30
N SER A 234 16.96 11.54 6.46
CA SER A 234 16.95 12.49 7.56
C SER A 234 15.77 12.23 8.50
N LEU A 235 16.00 12.44 9.79
CA LEU A 235 15.00 12.37 10.85
C LEU A 235 14.79 13.78 11.41
N SER A 236 13.54 14.25 11.45
CA SER A 236 13.22 15.59 11.94
C SER A 236 11.82 15.64 12.57
N ALA A 237 11.50 16.75 13.24
CA ALA A 237 10.13 17.03 13.64
C ALA A 237 9.27 17.39 12.42
N LEU A 238 7.95 17.20 12.53
CA LEU A 238 7.00 17.55 11.47
C LEU A 238 6.83 19.07 11.38
N GLU A 239 6.81 19.58 10.16
CA GLU A 239 6.46 20.96 9.84
C GLU A 239 4.94 21.16 9.84
N SER A 240 4.48 22.41 9.92
CA SER A 240 3.05 22.71 10.10
C SER A 240 2.14 22.13 9.01
N ALA A 241 2.60 22.10 7.74
CA ALA A 241 1.85 21.49 6.65
C ALA A 241 1.74 19.96 6.82
N GLU A 242 2.80 19.30 7.26
CA GLU A 242 2.85 17.86 7.50
C GLU A 242 2.03 17.46 8.72
N GLN A 243 1.96 18.33 9.74
CA GLN A 243 1.07 18.14 10.88
C GLN A 243 -0.41 18.14 10.44
N GLN A 244 -0.81 19.04 9.55
CA GLN A 244 -2.17 19.08 8.99
C GLN A 244 -2.46 17.87 8.10
N GLU A 245 -1.47 17.44 7.29
CA GLU A 245 -1.60 16.22 6.49
C GLU A 245 -1.76 14.98 7.38
N LEU A 246 -0.92 14.84 8.40
CA LEU A 246 -1.00 13.75 9.38
C LEU A 246 -2.35 13.74 10.10
N LEU A 247 -2.85 14.90 10.52
CA LEU A 247 -4.17 15.02 11.14
C LEU A 247 -5.26 14.43 10.24
N SER A 248 -5.27 14.83 8.96
CA SER A 248 -6.25 14.34 7.98
C SER A 248 -6.15 12.83 7.75
N ILE A 249 -4.91 12.28 7.71
CA ILE A 249 -4.68 10.84 7.55
C ILE A 249 -5.16 10.06 8.78
N LEU A 250 -4.94 10.60 9.99
CA LEU A 250 -5.37 9.99 11.24
C LEU A 250 -6.89 10.01 11.40
N GLU A 251 -7.56 11.12 11.04
CA GLU A 251 -9.01 11.21 11.03
C GLU A 251 -9.61 10.15 10.11
N GLU A 252 -9.11 10.03 8.86
CA GLU A 252 -9.59 9.00 7.93
C GLU A 252 -9.29 7.58 8.44
N HIS A 253 -8.14 7.37 9.09
CA HIS A 253 -7.81 6.08 9.69
C HIS A 253 -8.83 5.70 10.78
N VAL A 254 -9.17 6.63 11.67
CA VAL A 254 -10.15 6.42 12.75
C VAL A 254 -11.54 6.19 12.17
N ASP A 255 -11.97 6.99 11.20
CA ASP A 255 -13.29 6.85 10.56
C ASP A 255 -13.48 5.49 9.90
N ARG A 256 -12.45 4.98 9.21
CA ARG A 256 -12.52 3.71 8.49
C ARG A 256 -12.37 2.51 9.40
N THR A 257 -11.51 2.60 10.40
CA THR A 257 -11.09 1.42 11.17
C THR A 257 -11.61 1.36 12.60
N GLY A 258 -12.16 2.47 13.11
CA GLY A 258 -12.54 2.61 14.51
C GLY A 258 -11.35 2.52 15.47
N SER A 259 -10.14 2.84 15.01
CA SER A 259 -8.89 2.70 15.79
C SER A 259 -8.96 3.43 17.14
N PRO A 260 -8.87 2.69 18.27
CA PRO A 260 -8.78 3.31 19.59
C PRO A 260 -7.47 4.09 19.80
N LEU A 261 -6.37 3.62 19.20
CA LEU A 261 -5.07 4.29 19.29
C LEU A 261 -5.08 5.62 18.51
N GLY A 262 -5.58 5.60 17.27
CA GLY A 262 -5.75 6.79 16.46
C GLY A 262 -6.65 7.82 17.14
N ALA A 263 -7.79 7.39 17.70
CA ALA A 263 -8.70 8.26 18.42
C ALA A 263 -8.02 8.93 19.62
N LYS A 264 -7.25 8.17 20.41
CA LYS A 264 -6.49 8.70 21.55
C LYS A 264 -5.44 9.74 21.13
N ILE A 265 -4.76 9.52 20.01
CA ILE A 265 -3.79 10.49 19.46
C ILE A 265 -4.52 11.77 19.03
N LEU A 266 -5.65 11.64 18.33
CA LEU A 266 -6.46 12.77 17.88
C LEU A 266 -7.00 13.62 19.04
N GLU A 267 -7.46 13.00 20.14
CA GLU A 267 -7.95 13.70 21.33
C GLU A 267 -6.94 14.71 21.91
N ASN A 268 -5.63 14.45 21.74
CA ASN A 268 -4.55 15.27 22.29
C ASN A 268 -3.53 15.67 21.22
N PHE A 269 -3.98 15.85 19.97
CA PHE A 269 -3.11 15.94 18.80
C PHE A 269 -2.00 16.99 18.92
N ASP A 270 -2.29 18.21 19.40
CA ASP A 270 -1.30 19.29 19.56
C ASP A 270 -0.09 18.89 20.43
N SER A 271 -0.30 17.98 21.38
CA SER A 271 0.76 17.44 22.23
C SER A 271 1.39 16.18 21.64
N GLU A 272 0.56 15.30 21.06
CA GLU A 272 0.99 14.00 20.55
C GLU A 272 1.77 14.12 19.24
N VAL A 273 1.50 15.13 18.41
CA VAL A 273 2.21 15.37 17.16
C VAL A 273 3.71 15.57 17.35
N LYS A 274 4.12 16.07 18.53
CA LYS A 274 5.53 16.27 18.90
C LYS A 274 6.29 14.95 19.12
N ASN A 275 5.55 13.85 19.31
CA ASN A 275 6.12 12.51 19.43
C ASN A 275 6.33 11.83 18.07
N PHE A 276 5.84 12.41 16.97
CA PHE A 276 6.11 11.90 15.62
C PHE A 276 7.47 12.37 15.12
N VAL A 277 8.16 11.45 14.44
CA VAL A 277 9.37 11.73 13.69
C VAL A 277 9.03 11.65 12.20
N ARG A 278 9.39 12.69 11.47
CA ARG A 278 9.41 12.70 10.01
C ARG A 278 10.65 11.96 9.53
N VAL A 279 10.44 10.94 8.71
CA VAL A 279 11.48 10.22 7.96
C VAL A 279 11.42 10.69 6.52
N LEU A 280 12.48 11.37 6.07
CA LEU A 280 12.53 12.02 4.77
C LEU A 280 13.82 11.68 4.02
N PRO A 281 13.75 11.06 2.83
CA PRO A 281 14.91 10.82 1.99
C PRO A 281 15.51 12.11 1.45
N ARG A 282 16.84 12.21 1.42
CA ARG A 282 17.57 13.43 1.05
C ARG A 282 17.24 13.94 -0.35
N ASP A 283 17.29 13.07 -1.35
CA ASP A 283 17.15 13.50 -2.74
C ASP A 283 15.69 13.93 -3.00
N TYR A 284 14.73 13.24 -2.37
CA TYR A 284 13.33 13.68 -2.35
C TYR A 284 13.13 15.02 -1.64
N ALA A 285 13.80 15.26 -0.51
CA ALA A 285 13.75 16.56 0.18
C ALA A 285 14.19 17.71 -0.74
N ARG A 286 15.24 17.49 -1.56
CA ARG A 286 15.69 18.49 -2.55
C ARG A 286 14.64 18.73 -3.62
N VAL A 287 14.04 17.66 -4.16
CA VAL A 287 12.97 17.78 -5.16
C VAL A 287 11.77 18.55 -4.60
N VAL A 288 11.33 18.24 -3.38
CA VAL A 288 10.22 18.96 -2.72
C VAL A 288 10.58 20.45 -2.51
N GLY A 289 11.81 20.75 -2.09
CA GLY A 289 12.29 22.12 -1.95
C GLY A 289 12.26 22.91 -3.27
N ILE A 290 12.74 22.30 -4.37
CA ILE A 290 12.68 22.89 -5.72
C ILE A 290 11.24 23.15 -6.15
N GLN A 291 10.35 22.17 -5.93
CA GLN A 291 8.93 22.31 -6.27
C GLN A 291 8.26 23.42 -5.47
N GLN A 292 8.59 23.55 -4.19
CA GLN A 292 8.06 24.62 -3.34
C GLN A 292 8.56 26.00 -3.79
N GLU A 293 9.85 26.15 -4.08
CA GLU A 293 10.42 27.40 -4.61
C GLU A 293 9.79 27.77 -5.95
N ALA A 294 9.58 26.80 -6.85
CA ALA A 294 8.88 27.01 -8.11
C ALA A 294 7.44 27.51 -7.89
N LEU A 295 6.69 26.94 -6.94
CA LEU A 295 5.35 27.42 -6.61
C LEU A 295 5.35 28.84 -6.02
N GLU A 296 6.29 29.16 -5.13
CA GLU A 296 6.43 30.49 -4.51
C GLU A 296 6.83 31.56 -5.54
N THR A 297 7.63 31.20 -6.54
CA THR A 297 8.10 32.08 -7.62
C THR A 297 7.18 32.09 -8.85
N GLY A 298 6.14 31.25 -8.87
CA GLY A 298 5.17 31.16 -9.96
C GLY A 298 5.68 30.43 -11.22
N ILE A 299 6.73 29.63 -11.09
CA ILE A 299 7.29 28.79 -12.16
C ILE A 299 6.46 27.51 -12.29
N ALA A 300 6.21 27.08 -13.53
CA ALA A 300 5.47 25.85 -13.80
C ALA A 300 6.28 24.62 -13.37
N LEU A 301 5.67 23.76 -12.54
CA LEU A 301 6.30 22.54 -12.00
C LEU A 301 6.72 21.53 -13.07
N ASP A 302 6.03 21.52 -14.21
CA ASP A 302 6.31 20.69 -15.38
C ASP A 302 7.18 21.40 -16.43
N GLY A 303 7.68 22.60 -16.12
CA GLY A 303 8.57 23.37 -16.98
C GLY A 303 9.96 22.77 -17.09
N GLU A 304 10.62 22.97 -18.23
CA GLU A 304 11.97 22.45 -18.53
C GLU A 304 13.01 22.89 -17.48
N GLU A 305 12.86 24.09 -16.93
CA GLU A 305 13.72 24.65 -15.86
C GLU A 305 13.64 23.82 -14.57
N VAL A 306 12.43 23.59 -14.07
CA VAL A 306 12.20 22.78 -12.85
C VAL A 306 12.62 21.33 -13.08
N TRP A 307 12.32 20.76 -14.25
CA TRP A 307 12.77 19.41 -14.61
C TRP A 307 14.30 19.28 -14.64
N THR A 308 15.00 20.29 -15.17
CA THR A 308 16.47 20.31 -15.20
C THR A 308 17.04 20.34 -13.79
N GLN A 309 16.53 21.23 -12.94
CA GLN A 309 16.94 21.32 -11.53
C GLN A 309 16.70 20.01 -10.78
N ILE A 310 15.54 19.36 -11.00
CA ILE A 310 15.22 18.06 -10.42
C ILE A 310 16.23 17.00 -10.89
N LEU A 311 16.51 16.91 -12.18
CA LEU A 311 17.46 15.94 -12.74
C LEU A 311 18.89 16.13 -12.19
N GLU A 312 19.33 17.38 -12.01
CA GLU A 312 20.64 17.69 -11.42
C GLU A 312 20.77 17.21 -9.99
N VAL A 313 19.72 17.32 -9.16
CA VAL A 313 19.78 16.91 -7.75
C VAL A 313 19.56 15.41 -7.54
N THR A 314 18.98 14.70 -8.52
CA THR A 314 18.73 13.25 -8.46
C THR A 314 19.80 12.39 -9.13
N ASN A 315 20.60 12.93 -10.07
CA ASN A 315 21.61 12.18 -10.84
C ASN A 315 23.06 12.43 -10.36
N GLY A 316 23.26 12.73 -9.08
CA GLY A 316 24.58 13.07 -8.51
C GLY A 316 25.75 12.26 -9.03
#